data_AF-A0A3S4K2U5-F1
#
_entry.id   AF-A0A3S4K2U5-F1
#
_cell.length_a   1.000
_cell.length_b   1.000
_cell.length_c   1.000
_cell.angle_alpha   90.00
_cell.angle_beta   90.00
_cell.angle_gamma   90.00
#
_symmetry.space_group_name_H-M   'P 1'
#
loop_
_entity.id
_entity.type
_entity.pdbx_description
1 polymer ?
#
loop_
_entity_poly.entity_id
_entity_poly.type
_entity_poly.pdbx_seq_one_letter_code
_entity_poly.pdbx_strand_id
1 'polypeptide(L)'
;MITEPDGTFITARQFPQMVRFTPSPLHDGLHLTAPDGSSSLVRFTDFTPQDAPTEVWGNHFTARVAPTVINQWLSGFFSRDVQLRWVGRS
;
A
#
# COMPACT_ATOMS: atom_id res chain seq x y z
N MET A 1 -2.97 3.48 -0.58
CA MET A 1 -2.70 3.43 -2.05
C MET A 1 -1.55 2.49 -2.32
N ILE A 2 -1.45 1.87 -3.50
CA ILE A 2 -0.30 1.03 -3.86
C ILE A 2 0.51 1.76 -4.93
N THR A 3 1.83 1.80 -4.77
CA THR A 3 2.76 2.43 -5.71
C THR A 3 3.94 1.53 -6.02
N GLU A 4 4.70 1.89 -7.04
CA GLU A 4 6.08 1.44 -7.21
C GLU A 4 6.99 2.11 -6.16
N PRO A 5 8.24 1.64 -5.96
CA PRO A 5 9.15 2.22 -4.98
C PRO A 5 9.47 3.70 -5.20
N ASP A 6 9.42 4.16 -6.44
CA ASP A 6 9.65 5.56 -6.83
C ASP A 6 8.45 6.48 -6.54
N GLY A 7 7.31 5.93 -6.10
CA GLY A 7 6.09 6.68 -5.81
C GLY A 7 5.06 6.72 -6.94
N THR A 8 5.33 6.06 -8.07
CA THR A 8 4.39 5.95 -9.20
C THR A 8 3.18 5.11 -8.82
N PHE A 9 1.97 5.65 -8.94
CA PHE A 9 0.74 4.94 -8.61
C PHE A 9 0.43 3.76 -9.54
N ILE A 10 0.11 2.60 -8.97
CA ILE A 10 -0.40 1.45 -9.74
C ILE A 10 -1.90 1.25 -9.51
N THR A 11 -2.59 0.84 -10.57
CA THR A 11 -4.05 0.70 -10.56
C THR A 11 -4.49 -0.74 -10.76
N ALA A 12 -5.70 -1.06 -10.29
CA ALA A 12 -6.34 -2.34 -10.57
C ALA A 12 -6.57 -2.60 -12.07
N ARG A 13 -6.57 -1.55 -12.91
CA ARG A 13 -6.64 -1.70 -14.38
C ARG A 13 -5.36 -2.30 -14.94
N GLN A 14 -4.21 -1.96 -14.36
CA GLN A 14 -2.92 -2.54 -14.71
C GLN A 14 -2.70 -3.89 -14.02
N PHE A 15 -3.19 -4.03 -12.79
CA PHE A 15 -3.03 -5.22 -11.96
C PHE A 15 -4.37 -5.70 -11.40
N PRO A 16 -5.17 -6.46 -12.19
CA PRO A 16 -6.51 -6.91 -11.78
C PRO A 16 -6.51 -7.72 -10.48
N GLN A 17 -5.41 -8.35 -10.10
CA GLN A 17 -5.29 -9.04 -8.81
C GLN A 17 -5.44 -8.11 -7.60
N MET A 18 -5.25 -6.79 -7.75
CA MET A 18 -5.46 -5.81 -6.67
C MET A 18 -6.89 -5.88 -6.09
N VAL A 19 -7.90 -6.11 -6.93
CA VAL A 19 -9.31 -6.15 -6.46
C VAL A 19 -9.68 -7.44 -5.75
N ARG A 20 -8.77 -8.42 -5.71
CA ARG A 20 -8.99 -9.68 -4.99
C ARG A 20 -8.61 -9.58 -3.51
N PHE A 21 -7.90 -8.53 -3.11
CA PHE A 21 -7.63 -8.25 -1.71
C PHE A 21 -8.89 -7.71 -1.03
N THR A 22 -9.15 -8.17 0.19
CA THR A 22 -10.25 -7.67 1.01
C THR A 22 -9.68 -6.75 2.10
N PRO A 23 -9.84 -5.42 1.97
CA PRO A 23 -9.45 -4.48 3.01
C PRO A 23 -10.50 -4.44 4.12
N SER A 24 -10.03 -4.48 5.36
CA SER A 24 -10.83 -4.25 6.57
C SER A 24 -10.22 -3.09 7.37
N PRO A 25 -10.79 -1.88 7.28
CA PRO A 25 -10.32 -0.72 8.04
C PRO A 25 -10.46 -0.95 9.54
N LEU A 26 -9.45 -0.54 10.30
CA LEU A 26 -9.45 -0.57 11.76
C LEU A 26 -9.32 0.85 12.30
N HIS A 27 -9.59 1.04 13.60
CA HIS A 27 -9.49 2.36 14.23
C HIS A 27 -8.05 2.93 14.18
N ASP A 28 -7.05 2.05 14.20
CA ASP A 28 -5.63 2.33 14.25
C ASP A 28 -4.86 1.80 13.03
N GLY A 29 -5.53 1.28 12.00
CA GLY A 29 -4.82 0.68 10.88
C GLY A 29 -5.69 0.09 9.79
N LEU A 30 -5.09 -0.85 9.05
CA LEU A 30 -5.69 -1.58 7.96
C LEU A 30 -5.29 -3.05 8.04
N HIS A 31 -6.28 -3.92 8.06
CA HIS A 31 -6.09 -5.36 7.84
C HIS A 31 -6.38 -5.68 6.37
N LEU A 32 -5.48 -6.42 5.72
CA LEU A 32 -5.61 -6.85 4.34
C LEU A 32 -5.64 -8.37 4.32
N THR A 33 -6.71 -8.94 3.77
CA THR A 33 -6.79 -10.38 3.48
C THR A 33 -6.56 -10.62 2.00
N ALA A 34 -5.64 -11.51 1.67
CA ALA A 34 -5.30 -11.90 0.31
C ALA A 34 -6.16 -13.08 -0.17
N PRO A 35 -6.18 -13.36 -1.48
CA PRO A 35 -7.05 -14.39 -2.06
C PRO A 35 -6.64 -15.83 -1.69
N ASP A 36 -5.41 -16.01 -1.21
CA ASP A 36 -4.88 -17.29 -0.73
C ASP A 36 -5.23 -17.55 0.75
N GLY A 37 -5.96 -16.63 1.39
CA GLY A 37 -6.34 -16.70 2.80
C GLY A 37 -5.29 -16.15 3.77
N SER A 38 -4.08 -15.80 3.30
CA SER A 38 -3.12 -15.08 4.13
C SER A 38 -3.60 -13.66 4.41
N SER A 39 -3.10 -13.07 5.49
CA SER A 39 -3.47 -11.70 5.83
C SER A 39 -2.32 -10.93 6.48
N SER A 40 -2.41 -9.61 6.38
CA SER A 40 -1.42 -8.69 6.94
C SER A 40 -2.11 -7.52 7.61
N LEU A 41 -1.59 -7.10 8.76
CA LEU A 41 -2.06 -5.95 9.53
C LEU A 41 -0.99 -4.87 9.51
N VAL A 42 -1.38 -3.65 9.18
CA VAL A 42 -0.52 -2.47 9.30
C VAL A 42 -1.21 -1.43 10.16
N ARG A 43 -0.56 -0.95 11.23
CA ARG A 43 -1.06 0.20 12.00
C ARG A 43 -0.61 1.50 11.36
N PHE A 44 -1.42 2.55 11.50
CA PHE A 44 -1.08 3.90 11.07
C PHE A 44 0.20 4.42 11.72
N THR A 45 0.51 3.97 12.94
CA THR A 45 1.74 4.30 13.67
C THR A 45 2.99 3.62 13.11
N ASP A 46 2.83 2.54 12.35
CA ASP A 46 3.95 1.76 11.82
C ASP A 46 4.45 2.30 10.47
N PHE A 47 3.68 3.20 9.84
CA PHE A 47 4.13 3.90 8.64
C PHE A 47 5.33 4.79 8.95
N THR A 48 6.19 4.99 7.96
CA THR A 48 7.36 5.87 8.10
C THR A 48 6.94 7.26 8.60
N PRO A 49 7.67 7.85 9.56
CA PRO A 49 7.36 9.21 10.02
C PRO A 49 7.66 10.25 8.93
N GLN A 50 8.60 9.92 8.02
CA GLN A 50 8.96 10.75 6.89
C GLN A 50 7.98 10.54 5.74
N ASP A 51 7.51 11.68 5.22
CA ASP A 51 6.71 11.81 4.02
C ASP A 51 7.58 11.56 2.77
N ALA A 52 7.10 10.70 1.87
CA ALA A 52 7.77 10.33 0.63
C ALA A 52 7.02 10.89 -0.60
N PRO A 53 7.73 11.42 -1.62
CA PRO A 53 7.13 11.87 -2.87
C PRO A 53 6.28 10.78 -3.52
N THR A 54 5.09 11.16 -3.98
CA THR A 54 4.09 10.26 -4.55
C THR A 54 3.42 10.94 -5.72
N GLU A 55 3.28 10.22 -6.84
CA GLU A 55 2.66 10.73 -8.05
C GLU A 55 1.44 9.89 -8.46
N VAL A 56 0.30 10.57 -8.65
CA VAL A 56 -0.92 9.97 -9.21
C VAL A 56 -1.35 10.81 -10.40
N TRP A 57 -1.19 10.28 -11.61
CA TRP A 57 -1.63 10.94 -12.86
C TRP A 57 -1.14 12.39 -13.00
N GLY A 58 0.14 12.66 -12.71
CA GLY A 58 0.74 14.00 -12.74
C GLY A 58 0.46 14.85 -11.50
N ASN A 59 -0.43 14.43 -10.59
CA ASN A 59 -0.60 15.08 -9.29
C ASN A 59 0.49 14.61 -8.31
N HIS A 60 1.22 15.56 -7.75
CA HIS A 60 2.33 15.32 -6.84
C HIS A 60 1.94 15.69 -5.41
N PHE A 61 2.11 14.74 -4.49
CA PHE A 61 1.87 14.93 -3.07
C PHE A 61 2.80 14.02 -2.26
N THR A 62 2.72 14.11 -0.93
CA THR A 62 3.48 13.22 -0.05
C THR A 62 2.60 12.17 0.61
N ALA A 63 3.17 10.99 0.81
CA ALA A 63 2.54 9.92 1.57
C ALA A 63 3.60 9.17 2.37
N ARG A 64 3.18 8.56 3.48
CA ARG A 64 4.03 7.71 4.31
C ARG A 64 4.02 6.28 3.78
N VAL A 65 5.15 5.59 3.91
CA VAL A 65 5.35 4.24 3.37
C VAL A 65 5.12 3.21 4.48
N ALA A 66 4.42 2.13 4.16
CA ALA A 66 4.21 1.02 5.10
C ALA A 66 5.53 0.29 5.41
N PRO A 67 5.63 -0.44 6.55
CA PRO A 67 6.80 -1.24 6.87
C PRO A 67 7.23 -2.19 5.75
N THR A 68 8.54 -2.46 5.67
CA THR A 68 9.13 -3.36 4.66
C THR A 68 8.44 -4.72 4.60
N VAL A 69 8.06 -5.30 5.75
CA VAL A 69 7.36 -6.60 5.81
C VAL A 69 5.99 -6.57 5.09
N ILE A 70 5.27 -5.46 5.17
CA ILE A 70 3.98 -5.28 4.48
C ILE A 70 4.20 -5.16 2.97
N ASN A 71 5.21 -4.38 2.58
CA ASN A 71 5.54 -4.17 1.17
C ASN A 71 6.05 -5.45 0.51
N GLN A 72 6.89 -6.24 1.19
CA GLN A 72 7.37 -7.53 0.71
C GLN A 72 6.23 -8.55 0.57
N TRP A 73 5.33 -8.61 1.56
CA TRP A 73 4.15 -9.48 1.48
C TRP A 73 3.27 -9.11 0.27
N LEU A 74 2.98 -7.83 0.06
CA LEU A 74 2.23 -7.38 -1.12
C LEU A 74 2.97 -7.69 -2.43
N SER A 75 4.28 -7.43 -2.48
CA SER A 75 5.12 -7.65 -3.67
C SER A 75 5.09 -9.10 -4.15
N GLY A 76 4.95 -10.06 -3.24
CA GLY A 76 4.75 -11.48 -3.56
C GLY A 76 3.52 -11.73 -4.45
N PHE A 77 2.42 -11.00 -4.27
CA PHE A 77 1.20 -11.15 -5.08
C PHE A 77 1.26 -10.40 -6.42
N PHE A 78 2.06 -9.35 -6.51
CA PHE A 78 2.21 -8.58 -7.74
C PHE A 78 3.37 -9.06 -8.61
N SER A 79 4.24 -9.94 -8.10
CA SER A 79 5.49 -10.36 -8.76
C SER A 79 6.36 -9.17 -9.18
N ARG A 80 6.31 -8.10 -8.38
CA ARG A 80 7.05 -6.85 -8.56
C ARG A 80 7.12 -6.11 -7.24
N ASP A 81 8.13 -5.26 -7.07
CA ASP A 81 8.23 -4.41 -5.90
C ASP A 81 7.10 -3.38 -5.88
N VAL A 82 6.33 -3.39 -4.81
CA VAL A 82 5.27 -2.41 -4.55
C VAL A 82 5.36 -1.88 -3.13
N GLN A 83 4.78 -0.71 -2.91
CA GLN A 83 4.65 -0.08 -1.60
C GLN A 83 3.20 0.26 -1.31
N LEU A 84 2.74 -0.12 -0.11
CA LEU A 84 1.53 0.47 0.46
C LEU A 84 1.89 1.85 1.02
N ARG A 85 1.15 2.88 0.59
CA ARG A 85 1.32 4.24 1.08
C ARG A 85 0.02 4.80 1.66
N TRP A 86 0.17 5.68 2.64
CA TRP A 86 -0.93 6.35 3.34
C TRP A 86 -0.65 7.85 3.46
N VAL A 87 -1.63 8.67 3.09
CA VAL A 87 -1.52 10.14 3.09
C VAL A 87 -1.63 10.77 4.49
N GLY A 88 -1.81 9.96 5.54
CA GLY A 88 -2.05 10.47 6.89
C GLY A 88 -3.50 10.83 7.16
N ARG A 89 -3.77 11.34 8.37
CA ARG A 89 -5.02 12.04 8.70
C ARG A 89 -4.78 13.52 8.43
N SER A 90 -5.59 14.11 7.54
CA SER A 90 -5.68 15.55 7.31
C SER A 90 -6.34 16.27 8.48
#